data_AF-A0A7L2AJR2-F1
#
_entry.id   AF-A0A7L2AJR2-F1
#
_cell.length_a   1.000
_cell.length_b   1.000
_cell.length_c   1.000
_cell.angle_alpha   90.00
_cell.angle_beta   90.00
_cell.angle_gamma   90.00
#
_symmetry.space_group_name_H-M   'P 1'
#
loop_
_entity.id
_entity.type
_entity.pdbx_description
1 polymer ?
#
loop_
_entity_poly.entity_id
_entity_poly.type
_entity_poly.pdbx_seq_one_letter_code
_entity_poly.pdbx_strand_id
1 'polypeptide(L)'
;QAVHETILRHRFLIVRARSLRCDRAESGRFYREHAGRFFYQRLVEFMASGPMWAYILAHENAVSLWRSLMGPTKVFRARNNAPDSIRGSYGLTDTRNTTHGSDSPASASREIAFFFPEFNEQLWYQHEEPHLRCGQVYYNAEERIHCVFRDEETELT
;
A
#
# COMPACT_ATOMS: atom_id res chain seq x y z
N GLN A 1 4.53 -2.98 11.98
CA GLN A 1 5.45 -4.11 11.75
C GLN A 1 4.73 -5.32 11.14
N ALA A 2 3.74 -5.92 11.79
CA ALA A 2 3.02 -7.10 11.27
C ALA A 2 2.43 -6.95 9.84
N VAL A 3 1.89 -5.77 9.50
CA VAL A 3 1.39 -5.50 8.13
C VAL A 3 2.51 -5.57 7.10
N HIS A 4 3.68 -5.02 7.41
CA HIS A 4 4.84 -5.06 6.52
C HIS A 4 5.38 -6.48 6.34
N GLU A 5 5.44 -7.27 7.42
CA GLU A 5 5.77 -8.70 7.34
C GLU A 5 4.75 -9.48 6.51
N THR A 6 3.46 -9.10 6.58
CA THR A 6 2.40 -9.70 5.75
C THR A 6 2.64 -9.42 4.27
N ILE A 7 3.05 -8.20 3.91
CA ILE A 7 3.40 -7.81 2.53
C ILE A 7 4.54 -8.71 2.02
N LEU A 8 5.65 -8.80 2.77
CA LEU A 8 6.82 -9.62 2.38
C LEU A 8 6.48 -11.11 2.29
N ARG A 9 5.73 -11.65 3.26
CA ARG A 9 5.32 -13.07 3.28
C ARG A 9 4.51 -13.48 2.06
N HIS A 10 3.67 -12.58 1.55
CA HIS A 10 2.83 -12.80 0.37
C HIS A 10 3.50 -12.39 -0.93
N ARG A 11 4.83 -12.18 -0.92
CA ARG A 11 5.66 -11.90 -2.09
C ARG A 11 5.21 -10.67 -2.89
N PHE A 12 4.62 -9.69 -2.20
CA PHE A 12 4.51 -8.37 -2.78
C PHE A 12 5.88 -7.75 -2.90
N LEU A 13 6.16 -7.17 -4.05
CA LEU A 13 7.29 -6.27 -4.20
C LEU A 13 6.88 -4.90 -3.68
N ILE A 14 7.73 -4.33 -2.84
CA ILE A 14 7.54 -2.97 -2.34
C ILE A 14 8.34 -2.04 -3.24
N VAL A 15 7.63 -1.32 -4.11
CA VAL A 15 8.26 -0.45 -5.12
C VAL A 15 8.73 0.86 -4.49
N ARG A 16 7.87 1.47 -3.67
CA ARG A 16 8.19 2.65 -2.86
C ARG A 16 7.55 2.49 -1.49
N ALA A 17 8.21 2.99 -0.46
CA ALA A 17 7.71 3.06 0.90
C ALA A 17 8.01 4.45 1.47
N ARG A 18 7.06 5.04 2.19
CA ARG A 18 7.27 6.32 2.89
C ARG A 18 6.51 6.33 4.21
N SER A 19 7.18 6.77 5.28
CA SER A 19 6.54 7.15 6.52
C SER A 19 6.13 8.62 6.43
N LEU A 20 4.87 8.93 6.68
CA LEU A 20 4.36 10.29 6.64
C LEU A 20 3.28 10.52 7.71
N ARG A 21 2.91 11.79 7.89
CA ARG A 21 1.76 12.19 8.70
C ARG A 21 0.98 13.22 7.90
N CYS A 22 -0.27 12.90 7.58
CA CYS A 22 -1.15 13.83 6.90
C CYS A 22 -1.78 14.81 7.89
N ASP A 23 -1.94 16.06 7.49
CA ASP A 23 -2.83 16.98 8.19
C ASP A 23 -4.30 16.75 7.79
N ARG A 24 -5.21 17.53 8.39
CA ARG A 24 -6.65 17.44 8.11
C ARG A 24 -6.98 17.85 6.67
N ALA A 25 -6.27 18.83 6.11
CA ALA A 25 -6.52 19.33 4.77
C ALA A 25 -6.08 18.31 3.71
N GLU A 26 -4.91 17.70 3.88
CA GLU A 26 -4.38 16.59 3.09
C GLU A 26 -5.32 15.39 3.14
N SER A 27 -5.71 14.96 4.35
CA SER A 27 -6.64 13.85 4.55
C SER A 27 -8.00 14.12 3.89
N GLY A 28 -8.48 15.37 3.94
CA GLY A 28 -9.70 15.79 3.25
C GLY A 28 -9.58 15.80 1.72
N ARG A 29 -8.42 16.20 1.17
CA ARG A 29 -8.16 16.10 -0.27
C ARG A 29 -8.13 14.64 -0.73
N PHE A 30 -7.52 13.76 0.06
CA PHE A 30 -7.47 12.33 -0.21
C PHE A 30 -8.86 11.70 -0.25
N TYR A 31 -9.69 11.92 0.78
CA TYR A 31 -11.05 11.37 0.87
C TYR A 31 -12.12 12.19 0.16
N ARG A 32 -11.77 13.09 -0.77
CA ARG A 32 -12.73 14.01 -1.40
C ARG A 32 -13.92 13.30 -2.04
N GLU A 33 -13.72 12.12 -2.60
CA GLU A 33 -14.79 11.28 -3.20
C GLU A 33 -15.84 10.81 -2.19
N HIS A 34 -15.57 10.96 -0.89
CA HIS A 34 -16.48 10.65 0.20
C HIS A 34 -17.07 11.90 0.87
N ALA A 35 -16.80 13.10 0.35
CA ALA A 35 -17.39 14.33 0.87
C ALA A 35 -18.92 14.22 0.91
N GLY A 36 -19.52 14.68 2.01
CA GLY A 36 -20.97 14.60 2.26
C GLY A 36 -21.46 13.25 2.82
N ARG A 37 -20.63 12.19 2.84
CA ARG A 37 -21.00 10.92 3.51
C ARG A 37 -20.90 11.07 5.03
N PHE A 38 -21.81 10.43 5.76
CA PHE A 38 -21.89 10.54 7.23
C PHE A 38 -20.61 10.13 7.96
N PHE A 39 -19.75 9.32 7.34
CA PHE A 39 -18.48 8.84 7.89
C PHE A 39 -17.25 9.67 7.47
N TYR A 40 -17.41 10.65 6.58
CA TYR A 40 -16.30 11.40 5.98
C TYR A 40 -15.40 12.06 7.03
N GLN A 41 -15.99 12.80 7.98
CA GLN A 41 -15.21 13.49 9.02
C GLN A 41 -14.40 12.50 9.86
N ARG A 42 -14.96 11.35 10.18
CA ARG A 42 -14.25 10.31 10.94
C ARG A 42 -13.06 9.72 10.17
N LEU A 43 -13.16 9.58 8.84
CA LEU A 43 -12.04 9.14 8.01
C LEU A 43 -10.91 10.17 8.02
N VAL A 44 -11.26 11.45 7.80
CA VAL A 44 -10.31 12.56 7.76
C VAL A 44 -9.60 12.72 9.11
N GLU A 45 -10.35 12.73 10.21
CA GLU A 45 -9.80 12.85 11.56
C GLU A 45 -8.91 11.67 11.93
N PHE A 46 -9.31 10.45 11.57
CA PHE A 46 -8.51 9.26 11.86
C PHE A 46 -7.20 9.26 11.08
N MET A 47 -7.25 9.56 9.77
CA MET A 47 -6.05 9.63 8.94
C MET A 47 -5.07 10.72 9.42
N ALA A 48 -5.58 11.84 9.92
CA ALA A 48 -4.75 12.92 10.46
C ALA A 48 -4.26 12.68 11.91
N SER A 49 -4.71 11.61 12.57
CA SER A 49 -4.47 11.39 14.00
C SER A 49 -3.04 10.97 14.35
N GLY A 50 -2.25 10.52 13.38
CA GLY A 50 -0.91 10.01 13.65
C GLY A 50 -0.11 9.66 12.39
N PRO A 51 1.11 9.14 12.57
CA PRO A 51 1.95 8.70 11.47
C PRO A 51 1.36 7.45 10.79
N MET A 52 1.62 7.32 9.49
CA MET A 52 1.24 6.18 8.67
C MET A 52 2.38 5.80 7.71
N TRP A 53 2.26 4.59 7.16
CA TRP A 53 3.10 4.16 6.04
C TRP A 53 2.27 4.13 4.76
N ALA A 54 2.77 4.77 3.71
CA ALA A 54 2.30 4.59 2.35
C ALA A 54 3.24 3.63 1.61
N TYR A 55 2.66 2.73 0.82
CA TYR A 55 3.38 1.76 0.01
C TYR A 55 2.84 1.77 -1.42
N ILE A 56 3.75 1.68 -2.39
CA ILE A 56 3.44 1.22 -3.74
C ILE A 56 3.80 -0.26 -3.78
N LEU A 57 2.80 -1.12 -4.01
CA LEU A 57 2.96 -2.56 -4.02
C LEU A 57 2.77 -3.12 -5.42
N ALA A 58 3.65 -4.02 -5.84
CA ALA A 58 3.58 -4.72 -7.12
C ALA A 58 3.44 -6.23 -6.92
N HIS A 59 2.55 -6.81 -7.72
CA HIS A 59 2.23 -8.23 -7.85
C HIS A 59 1.33 -8.39 -9.08
N GLU A 60 1.33 -9.56 -9.74
CA GLU A 60 0.49 -9.83 -10.93
C GLU A 60 -1.00 -9.52 -10.70
N ASN A 61 -1.45 -9.64 -9.46
CA ASN A 61 -2.83 -9.42 -9.01
C ASN A 61 -2.88 -8.48 -7.80
N ALA A 62 -2.03 -7.43 -7.79
CA ALA A 62 -1.77 -6.63 -6.59
C ALA A 62 -3.03 -6.09 -5.90
N VAL A 63 -3.95 -5.47 -6.64
CA VAL A 63 -5.17 -4.88 -6.08
C VAL A 63 -6.07 -5.95 -5.45
N SER A 64 -6.38 -7.01 -6.18
CA SER A 64 -7.29 -8.06 -5.69
C SER A 64 -6.68 -8.83 -4.53
N LEU A 65 -5.40 -9.21 -4.63
CA LEU A 65 -4.69 -9.93 -3.57
C LEU A 65 -4.58 -9.07 -2.30
N TRP A 66 -4.20 -7.80 -2.41
CA TRP A 66 -4.08 -6.92 -1.24
C TRP A 66 -5.43 -6.76 -0.54
N ARG A 67 -6.52 -6.59 -1.32
CA ARG A 67 -7.87 -6.51 -0.75
C ARG A 67 -8.29 -7.79 -0.04
N SER A 68 -7.91 -8.96 -0.58
CA SER A 68 -8.14 -10.24 0.08
C SER A 68 -7.40 -10.33 1.42
N LEU A 69 -6.12 -9.95 1.45
CA LEU A 69 -5.31 -9.97 2.68
C LEU A 69 -5.78 -8.97 3.73
N MET A 70 -6.25 -7.79 3.31
CA MET A 70 -6.90 -6.85 4.23
C MET A 70 -8.17 -7.48 4.83
N GLY A 71 -8.96 -8.17 4.01
CA GLY A 71 -10.25 -8.72 4.38
C GLY A 71 -11.39 -7.69 4.41
N PRO A 72 -12.59 -8.09 4.86
CA PRO A 72 -13.78 -7.24 4.85
C PRO A 72 -13.56 -5.89 5.58
N THR A 73 -14.08 -4.80 5.02
CA THR A 73 -13.93 -3.44 5.60
C THR A 73 -14.53 -3.33 7.00
N LYS A 74 -15.66 -4.02 7.24
CA LYS A 74 -16.30 -4.05 8.55
C LYS A 74 -15.59 -5.05 9.45
N VAL A 75 -15.02 -4.59 10.56
CA VAL A 75 -14.13 -5.40 11.41
C VAL A 75 -14.86 -6.63 11.97
N PHE A 76 -16.14 -6.49 12.34
CA PHE A 76 -16.91 -7.65 12.81
C PHE A 76 -17.04 -8.75 11.73
N ARG A 77 -17.20 -8.37 10.46
CA ARG A 77 -17.27 -9.33 9.35
C ARG A 77 -15.90 -9.95 9.09
N ALA A 78 -14.83 -9.16 9.21
CA ALA A 78 -13.48 -9.68 9.07
C ALA A 78 -13.19 -10.73 10.14
N ARG A 79 -13.48 -10.45 11.41
CA ARG A 79 -13.31 -11.42 12.51
C ARG A 79 -14.09 -12.71 12.32
N ASN A 80 -15.30 -12.63 11.75
CA ASN A 80 -16.14 -13.82 11.54
C ASN A 80 -15.75 -14.61 10.29
N ASN A 81 -15.49 -13.93 9.16
CA ASN A 81 -15.35 -14.58 7.86
C ASN A 81 -13.90 -14.79 7.44
N ALA A 82 -12.96 -14.01 7.98
CA ALA A 82 -11.55 -14.02 7.63
C ALA A 82 -10.70 -13.57 8.84
N PRO A 83 -10.72 -14.31 9.97
CA PRO A 83 -10.06 -13.91 11.22
C PRO A 83 -8.54 -13.66 11.06
N ASP A 84 -7.91 -14.40 10.15
CA ASP A 84 -6.48 -14.28 9.85
C ASP A 84 -6.14 -13.13 8.89
N SER A 85 -7.15 -12.42 8.38
CA SER A 85 -6.93 -11.21 7.58
C SER A 85 -6.39 -10.08 8.47
N ILE A 86 -5.75 -9.07 7.87
CA ILE A 86 -5.19 -7.93 8.61
C ILE A 86 -6.28 -7.25 9.45
N ARG A 87 -7.48 -7.05 8.88
CA ARG A 87 -8.62 -6.45 9.60
C ARG A 87 -9.22 -7.38 10.65
N GLY A 88 -9.22 -8.70 10.40
CA GLY A 88 -9.68 -9.69 11.38
C GLY A 88 -8.78 -9.71 12.61
N SER A 89 -7.47 -9.72 12.39
CA SER A 89 -6.44 -9.82 13.43
C SER A 89 -6.22 -8.52 14.20
N TYR A 90 -6.25 -7.36 13.53
CA TYR A 90 -5.82 -6.08 14.12
C TYR A 90 -6.86 -4.97 14.10
N GLY A 91 -7.98 -5.14 13.41
CA GLY A 91 -9.01 -4.12 13.32
C GLY A 91 -9.68 -3.88 14.66
N LEU A 92 -9.94 -2.61 14.99
CA LEU A 92 -10.64 -2.21 16.22
C LEU A 92 -12.07 -1.77 15.93
N THR A 93 -12.27 -0.95 14.91
CA THR A 93 -13.58 -0.42 14.49
C THR A 93 -13.62 -0.27 12.97
N ASP A 94 -14.81 0.00 12.40
CA ASP A 94 -14.96 0.17 10.95
C ASP A 94 -14.12 1.32 10.37
N THR A 95 -13.80 2.36 11.16
CA THR A 95 -12.88 3.43 10.77
C THR A 95 -11.44 3.17 11.19
N ARG A 96 -11.21 2.38 12.25
CA ARG A 96 -9.89 1.96 12.74
C ARG A 96 -9.64 0.50 12.38
N ASN A 97 -9.60 0.22 11.08
CA ASN A 97 -9.47 -1.13 10.52
C ASN A 97 -8.06 -1.41 9.97
N THR A 98 -7.04 -0.71 10.48
CA THR A 98 -5.61 -0.98 10.27
C THR A 98 -5.05 -0.63 8.88
N THR A 99 -5.75 -0.91 7.79
CA THR A 99 -5.22 -0.72 6.42
C THR A 99 -6.24 -0.14 5.44
N HIS A 100 -5.73 0.73 4.57
CA HIS A 100 -6.38 1.17 3.32
C HIS A 100 -5.77 0.40 2.12
N GLY A 101 -6.52 0.34 1.04
CA GLY A 101 -6.02 -0.13 -0.24
C GLY A 101 -6.98 0.21 -1.36
N SER A 102 -6.40 0.55 -2.50
CA SER A 102 -7.11 0.87 -3.73
C SER A 102 -8.13 -0.22 -4.11
N ASP A 103 -9.24 0.18 -4.75
CA ASP A 103 -10.30 -0.74 -5.16
C ASP A 103 -10.22 -1.13 -6.64
N SER A 104 -9.43 -0.40 -7.42
CA SER A 104 -9.26 -0.56 -8.85
C SER A 104 -7.89 -0.05 -9.29
N PRO A 105 -7.39 -0.45 -10.47
CA PRO A 105 -6.18 0.14 -11.05
C PRO A 105 -6.28 1.66 -11.18
N ALA A 106 -7.44 2.19 -11.58
CA ALA A 106 -7.67 3.62 -11.72
C ALA A 106 -7.60 4.36 -10.37
N SER A 107 -8.13 3.78 -9.28
CA SER A 107 -7.95 4.38 -7.95
C SER A 107 -6.50 4.26 -7.49
N ALA A 108 -5.82 3.14 -7.79
CA ALA A 108 -4.41 2.95 -7.45
C ALA A 108 -3.52 4.02 -8.07
N SER A 109 -3.60 4.28 -9.38
CA SER A 109 -2.80 5.33 -10.03
C SER A 109 -3.06 6.72 -9.43
N ARG A 110 -4.33 7.05 -9.10
CA ARG A 110 -4.66 8.32 -8.43
C ARG A 110 -4.06 8.43 -7.03
N GLU A 111 -4.16 7.36 -6.24
CA GLU A 111 -3.64 7.31 -4.87
C GLU A 111 -2.10 7.32 -4.85
N ILE A 112 -1.45 6.62 -5.80
CA ILE A 112 0.00 6.64 -6.01
C ILE A 112 0.45 8.07 -6.31
N ALA A 113 -0.16 8.74 -7.29
CA ALA A 113 0.19 10.11 -7.65
C ALA A 113 -0.03 11.11 -6.49
N PHE A 114 -0.97 10.83 -5.58
CA PHE A 114 -1.21 11.65 -4.40
C PHE A 114 -0.07 11.55 -3.37
N PHE A 115 0.42 10.35 -3.07
CA PHE A 115 1.45 10.14 -2.04
C PHE A 115 2.89 10.16 -2.55
N PHE A 116 3.08 9.86 -3.84
CA PHE A 116 4.38 9.78 -4.51
C PHE A 116 4.32 10.57 -5.83
N PRO A 117 4.15 11.90 -5.79
CA PRO A 117 4.05 12.73 -6.99
C PRO A 117 5.32 12.67 -7.86
N GLU A 118 6.46 12.29 -7.28
CA GLU A 118 7.72 12.06 -7.99
C GLU A 118 7.80 10.69 -8.71
N PHE A 119 6.87 9.76 -8.42
CA PHE A 119 6.89 8.43 -9.01
C PHE A 119 6.23 8.43 -10.40
N ASN A 120 7.00 8.04 -11.41
CA ASN A 120 6.50 7.87 -12.78
C ASN A 120 6.15 6.40 -13.03
N GLU A 121 4.86 6.10 -12.98
CA GLU A 121 4.34 4.74 -13.18
C GLU A 121 4.72 4.16 -14.56
N GLN A 122 4.70 4.97 -15.61
CA GLN A 122 5.04 4.52 -16.97
C GLN A 122 6.51 4.13 -17.09
N LEU A 123 7.42 4.97 -16.57
CA LEU A 123 8.86 4.66 -16.58
C LEU A 123 9.15 3.42 -15.74
N TRP A 124 8.45 3.26 -14.61
CA TRP A 124 8.59 2.06 -13.79
C TRP A 124 8.19 0.79 -14.56
N TYR A 125 7.06 0.80 -15.27
CA TYR A 125 6.65 -0.33 -16.12
C TYR A 125 7.64 -0.61 -17.27
N GLN A 126 8.31 0.41 -17.79
CA GLN A 126 9.25 0.26 -18.91
C GLN A 126 10.61 -0.26 -18.48
N HIS A 127 11.10 0.18 -17.32
CA HIS A 127 12.50 -0.03 -16.94
C HIS A 127 12.67 -0.89 -15.69
N GLU A 128 11.77 -0.84 -14.72
CA GLU A 128 11.93 -1.58 -13.46
C GLU A 128 11.11 -2.89 -13.48
N GLU A 129 9.84 -2.85 -13.89
CA GLU A 129 8.92 -4.01 -13.87
C GLU A 129 9.44 -5.26 -14.62
N PRO A 130 10.10 -5.16 -15.78
CA PRO A 130 10.62 -6.34 -16.47
C PRO A 130 11.64 -7.12 -15.64
N HIS A 131 12.50 -6.42 -14.89
CA HIS A 131 13.48 -7.02 -14.00
C HIS A 131 12.83 -7.67 -12.78
N LEU A 132 11.65 -7.18 -12.39
CA LEU A 132 10.85 -7.81 -11.34
C LEU A 132 10.32 -9.19 -11.80
N ARG A 133 9.88 -9.31 -13.06
CA ARG A 133 9.34 -10.56 -13.61
C ARG A 133 10.38 -11.68 -13.71
N CYS A 134 11.64 -11.34 -13.97
CA CYS A 134 12.73 -12.33 -14.01
C CYS A 134 13.34 -12.64 -12.64
N GLY A 135 12.88 -11.98 -11.57
CA GLY A 135 13.38 -12.20 -10.21
C GLY A 135 14.73 -11.56 -9.91
N GLN A 136 15.20 -10.63 -10.74
CA GLN A 136 16.45 -9.88 -10.53
C GLN A 136 16.25 -8.72 -9.55
N VAL A 137 15.75 -9.04 -8.35
CA VAL A 137 15.56 -8.07 -7.27
C VAL A 137 16.04 -8.57 -5.92
N TYR A 138 16.42 -7.63 -5.07
CA TYR A 138 16.68 -7.85 -3.66
C TYR A 138 15.87 -6.87 -2.80
N TYR A 139 15.59 -7.28 -1.56
CA TYR A 139 14.92 -6.43 -0.59
C TYR A 139 15.96 -5.60 0.19
N ASN A 140 15.90 -4.28 0.06
CA ASN A 140 16.67 -3.36 0.89
C ASN A 140 15.87 -3.08 2.17
N ALA A 141 16.36 -3.59 3.31
CA ALA A 141 15.69 -3.47 4.60
C ALA A 141 15.72 -2.05 5.20
N GLU A 142 16.73 -1.25 4.85
CA GLU A 142 16.87 0.15 5.29
C GLU A 142 15.82 1.04 4.62
N GLU A 143 15.75 0.96 3.29
CA GLU A 143 14.80 1.73 2.47
C GLU A 143 13.39 1.10 2.43
N ARG A 144 13.26 -0.15 2.88
CA ARG A 144 12.03 -0.95 2.86
C ARG A 144 11.42 -1.12 1.47
N ILE A 145 12.26 -1.23 0.46
CA ILE A 145 11.87 -1.41 -0.94
C ILE A 145 12.59 -2.61 -1.57
N HIS A 146 12.03 -3.13 -2.65
CA HIS A 146 12.74 -4.03 -3.54
C HIS A 146 13.47 -3.21 -4.60
N CYS A 147 14.75 -3.49 -4.79
CA CYS A 147 15.61 -2.86 -5.77
C CYS A 147 15.99 -3.86 -6.85
N VAL A 148 16.19 -3.36 -8.08
CA VAL A 148 16.73 -4.13 -9.20
C VAL A 148 18.25 -4.20 -9.09
N PHE A 149 18.84 -5.36 -9.38
CA PHE A 149 20.29 -5.47 -9.54
C PHE A 149 20.71 -4.67 -10.77
N ARG A 150 21.66 -3.74 -10.63
CA ARG A 150 22.21 -3.01 -11.78
C ARG A 150 23.21 -3.92 -12.49
N ASP A 151 23.19 -3.95 -13.82
CA ASP A 151 24.11 -4.73 -14.66
C ASP A 151 25.60 -4.28 -14.58
N GLU A 152 25.93 -3.31 -13.73
CA GLU A 152 27.28 -2.71 -13.62
C GLU A 152 28.30 -3.54 -12.81
N GLU A 153 27.94 -4.72 -12.29
CA GLU A 153 28.88 -5.62 -11.59
C GLU A 153 29.28 -6.88 -12.38
N THR A 154 28.98 -6.94 -13.69
CA THR A 154 29.37 -8.06 -14.56
C THR A 154 30.59 -7.81 -15.47
N GLU A 155 31.39 -6.76 -15.23
CA GLU A 155 32.63 -6.50 -15.99
C GLU A 155 33.95 -6.64 -15.21
N LEU A 156 33.95 -7.20 -13.99
CA LEU A 156 35.19 -7.45 -13.24
C LEU A 156 35.20 -8.84 -12.56
N THR A 157 35.36 -9.89 -13.37
CA THR A 157 36.10 -11.11 -13.00
C THR A 157 36.80 -11.70 -14.20
#